data_AF-R4X278-F1
#
_entry.id   AF-R4X278-F1
#
_cell.length_a   1.000
_cell.length_b   1.000
_cell.length_c   1.000
_cell.angle_alpha   90.00
_cell.angle_beta   90.00
_cell.angle_gamma   90.00
#
_symmetry.space_group_name_H-M   'P 1'
#
loop_
_entity.id
_entity.type
_entity.pdbx_description
1 polymer ?
#
loop_
_entity_poly.entity_id
_entity_poly.type
_entity_poly.pdbx_seq_one_letter_code
_entity_poly.pdbx_strand_id
1 'polypeptide(L)'
;ALCCVLAVTSSDPQTGPIVVRVIDTVPAPPDGFLYADMAKFYATVESFEKNKLYAVISANFKAAQMTDEKVNEAFKHLYKVNALIKGNPMISFDKIKEAAAKISPGSTDEEKFKSLFDSIKFMYHRIDGMHTFLEKLTWTPKMEEGDRKKAEDYFKKNVYNGSYEVDVNAMAGVCRVFLSQESVFYHLVKYFDEFANSKIHTNVENFVSPQDDVKVPAEVTAALEKELAAQQESGVVPAPKEPGATSESLPQGGAGVQEPRESGAPTSPPAEKPLPQSPQTQGA
;
A
#
# COMPACT_ATOMS: atom_id res chain seq x y z
N ALA A 1 19.64 -41.26 -52.83
CA ALA A 1 20.07 -39.97 -52.26
C ALA A 1 19.04 -39.55 -51.21
N LEU A 2 19.32 -39.82 -49.94
CA LEU A 2 18.64 -39.17 -48.81
C LEU A 2 19.35 -37.83 -48.56
N CYS A 3 18.59 -36.77 -48.32
CA CYS A 3 18.70 -35.95 -47.10
C CYS A 3 17.62 -34.86 -47.11
N CYS A 4 16.83 -34.87 -46.04
CA CYS A 4 15.78 -33.93 -45.70
C CYS A 4 16.36 -32.52 -45.48
N VAL A 5 15.71 -31.49 -46.02
CA VAL A 5 15.88 -30.12 -45.53
C VAL A 5 14.57 -29.73 -44.86
N LEU A 6 14.59 -29.79 -43.53
CA LEU A 6 13.59 -29.18 -42.68
C LEU A 6 13.65 -27.67 -42.90
N ALA A 7 12.54 -27.09 -43.35
CA ALA A 7 12.32 -25.66 -43.29
C ALA A 7 12.27 -25.25 -41.81
N VAL A 8 13.36 -24.68 -41.32
CA VAL A 8 13.34 -23.91 -40.08
C VAL A 8 12.62 -22.61 -40.42
N THR A 9 11.36 -22.52 -40.01
CA THR A 9 10.68 -21.24 -39.89
C THR A 9 11.44 -20.44 -38.83
N SER A 10 12.27 -19.50 -39.30
CA SER A 10 12.87 -18.47 -38.45
C SER A 10 11.73 -17.68 -37.83
N SER A 11 11.45 -17.94 -36.56
CA SER A 11 10.62 -17.07 -35.75
C SER A 11 11.34 -15.73 -35.64
N ASP A 12 10.79 -14.71 -36.30
CA ASP A 12 11.18 -13.32 -36.04
C ASP A 12 11.15 -13.08 -34.51
N PRO A 13 12.19 -12.50 -33.91
CA PRO A 13 12.04 -11.97 -32.57
C PRO A 13 11.05 -10.81 -32.64
N GLN A 14 10.00 -10.91 -31.82
CA GLN A 14 9.04 -9.85 -31.54
C GLN A 14 9.79 -8.60 -31.06
N THR A 15 10.18 -7.72 -31.97
CA THR A 15 10.61 -6.36 -31.66
C THR A 15 9.37 -5.52 -31.39
N GLY A 16 8.71 -5.79 -30.27
CA GLY A 16 7.84 -4.79 -29.66
C GLY A 16 8.68 -3.56 -29.29
N PRO A 17 8.12 -2.34 -29.31
CA PRO A 17 8.82 -1.16 -28.84
C PRO A 17 9.35 -1.44 -27.43
N ILE A 18 10.65 -1.22 -27.21
CA ILE A 18 11.27 -1.32 -25.90
C ILE A 18 10.67 -0.19 -25.06
N VAL A 19 9.61 -0.49 -24.32
CA VAL A 19 9.08 0.41 -23.29
C VAL A 19 10.05 0.31 -22.12
N VAL A 20 11.10 1.14 -22.14
CA VAL A 20 11.91 1.36 -20.95
C VAL A 20 11.00 2.02 -19.93
N ARG A 21 10.57 1.32 -18.86
CA ARG A 21 9.84 1.98 -17.79
C ARG A 21 10.83 2.74 -16.92
N VAL A 22 10.41 3.83 -16.29
CA VAL A 22 11.32 4.56 -15.40
C VAL A 22 11.61 3.78 -14.13
N ILE A 23 10.72 2.86 -13.76
CA ILE A 23 10.97 1.78 -12.82
C ILE A 23 11.92 0.67 -13.32
N ASP A 24 12.29 0.61 -14.61
CA ASP A 24 13.23 -0.41 -15.13
C ASP A 24 14.70 0.10 -15.10
N THR A 25 14.93 1.36 -14.74
CA THR A 25 16.26 2.02 -14.83
C THR A 25 17.14 1.91 -13.59
N VAL A 26 16.70 1.26 -12.49
CA VAL A 26 17.54 1.09 -11.29
C VAL A 26 17.84 -0.38 -11.05
N PRO A 27 19.13 -0.78 -11.12
CA PRO A 27 19.54 -2.19 -10.97
C PRO A 27 19.51 -2.71 -9.52
N ALA A 28 19.24 -1.86 -8.52
CA ALA A 28 19.10 -2.24 -7.11
C ALA A 28 18.15 -1.28 -6.38
N PRO A 29 17.35 -1.75 -5.39
CA PRO A 29 16.58 -0.84 -4.54
C PRO A 29 17.55 0.15 -3.87
N PRO A 30 17.25 1.46 -3.85
CA PRO A 30 18.12 2.46 -3.23
C PRO A 30 18.31 2.16 -1.74
N ASP A 31 19.39 2.65 -1.13
CA ASP A 31 19.56 2.55 0.33
C ASP A 31 18.35 3.16 1.07
N GLY A 32 17.97 2.59 2.21
CA GLY A 32 16.85 3.06 3.04
C GLY A 32 15.74 2.03 3.23
N PHE A 33 14.53 2.52 3.54
CA PHE A 33 13.42 1.70 4.02
C PHE A 33 12.09 2.12 3.39
N LEU A 34 11.20 1.15 3.13
CA LEU A 34 9.87 1.40 2.59
C LEU A 34 9.07 2.40 3.44
N TYR A 35 9.19 2.29 4.77
CA TYR A 35 8.62 3.25 5.71
C TYR A 35 9.04 4.71 5.44
N ALA A 36 10.33 4.93 5.17
CA ALA A 36 10.85 6.27 4.90
C ALA A 36 10.33 6.81 3.56
N ASP A 37 10.23 5.95 2.55
CA ASP A 37 9.69 6.33 1.24
C ASP A 37 8.19 6.66 1.32
N MET A 38 7.40 5.88 2.08
CA MET A 38 5.99 6.16 2.36
C MET A 38 5.82 7.45 3.16
N ALA A 39 6.65 7.69 4.17
CA ALA A 39 6.62 8.93 4.94
C ALA A 39 6.99 10.15 4.09
N LYS A 40 7.97 10.02 3.20
CA LYS A 40 8.36 11.08 2.27
C LYS A 40 7.27 11.36 1.24
N PHE A 41 6.64 10.32 0.69
CA PHE A 41 5.47 10.48 -0.19
C PHE A 41 4.34 11.23 0.53
N TYR A 42 3.95 10.73 1.70
CA TYR A 42 2.91 11.32 2.54
C TYR A 42 3.20 12.79 2.84
N ALA A 43 4.40 13.09 3.35
CA ALA A 43 4.82 14.45 3.69
C ALA A 43 4.77 15.38 2.48
N THR A 44 5.22 14.88 1.32
CA THR A 44 5.25 15.69 0.10
C THR A 44 3.85 16.00 -0.40
N VAL A 45 2.94 15.02 -0.45
CA VAL A 45 1.54 15.24 -0.87
C VAL A 45 0.83 16.22 0.07
N GLU A 46 0.98 16.05 1.39
CA GLU A 46 0.34 16.92 2.39
C GLU A 46 0.96 18.34 2.44
N SER A 47 2.19 18.51 1.93
CA SER A 47 2.86 19.82 1.88
C SER A 47 2.41 20.74 0.75
N PHE A 48 1.59 20.23 -0.17
CA PHE A 48 1.00 21.02 -1.24
C PHE A 48 -0.42 21.43 -0.86
N GLU A 49 -0.79 22.67 -1.17
CA GLU A 49 -2.19 23.00 -1.33
C GLU A 49 -2.79 22.22 -2.51
N LYS A 50 -4.04 21.79 -2.39
CA LYS A 50 -4.72 20.92 -3.38
C LYS A 50 -4.64 21.46 -4.81
N ASN A 51 -4.97 22.74 -5.01
CA ASN A 51 -4.89 23.40 -6.32
C ASN A 51 -3.44 23.50 -6.81
N LYS A 52 -2.50 23.76 -5.91
CA LYS A 52 -1.08 23.87 -6.26
C LYS A 52 -0.51 22.55 -6.73
N LEU A 53 -0.81 21.43 -6.05
CA LEU A 53 -0.42 20.10 -6.50
C LEU A 53 -0.96 19.82 -7.90
N TYR A 54 -2.25 20.06 -8.13
CA TYR A 54 -2.86 19.87 -9.44
C TYR A 54 -2.19 20.73 -10.52
N ALA A 55 -1.92 22.00 -10.24
CA ALA A 55 -1.27 22.91 -11.18
C ALA A 55 0.15 22.41 -11.54
N VAL A 56 0.91 21.93 -10.55
CA VAL A 56 2.25 21.34 -10.77
C VAL A 56 2.17 20.09 -11.65
N ILE A 57 1.26 19.15 -11.33
CA ILE A 57 1.06 17.94 -12.14
C ILE A 57 0.64 18.34 -13.57
N SER A 58 -0.37 19.19 -13.71
CA SER A 58 -0.90 19.67 -14.99
C SER A 58 0.18 20.31 -15.85
N ALA A 59 0.96 21.25 -15.32
CA ALA A 59 2.00 21.94 -16.07
C ALA A 59 3.05 20.97 -16.63
N ASN A 60 3.54 20.06 -15.79
CA ASN A 60 4.57 19.10 -16.19
C ASN A 60 4.01 18.03 -17.15
N PHE A 61 2.86 17.44 -16.84
CA PHE A 61 2.26 16.38 -17.65
C PHE A 61 1.83 16.92 -19.03
N LYS A 62 1.24 18.11 -19.10
CA LYS A 62 0.85 18.74 -20.38
C LYS A 62 2.06 19.14 -21.22
N ALA A 63 3.15 19.57 -20.60
CA ALA A 63 4.40 19.80 -21.33
C ALA A 63 4.88 18.49 -22.00
N ALA A 64 4.73 17.36 -21.31
CA ALA A 64 4.96 16.02 -21.88
C ALA A 64 3.79 15.50 -22.74
N GLN A 65 2.88 16.36 -23.22
CA GLN A 65 1.74 16.02 -24.08
C GLN A 65 0.78 14.95 -23.51
N MET A 66 0.73 14.78 -22.19
CA MET A 66 -0.29 13.95 -21.55
C MET A 66 -1.67 14.62 -21.65
N THR A 67 -2.72 13.79 -21.73
CA THR A 67 -4.11 14.27 -21.79
C THR A 67 -4.58 14.82 -20.45
N ASP A 68 -5.63 15.66 -20.46
CA ASP A 68 -6.29 16.13 -19.23
C ASP A 68 -6.81 14.98 -18.36
N GLU A 69 -7.29 13.91 -19.00
CA GLU A 69 -7.70 12.68 -18.29
C GLU A 69 -6.53 12.09 -17.49
N LYS A 70 -5.34 11.99 -18.09
CA LYS A 70 -4.15 11.46 -17.41
C LYS A 70 -3.68 12.38 -16.26
N VAL A 71 -3.77 13.70 -16.45
CA VAL A 71 -3.52 14.68 -15.38
C VAL A 71 -4.46 14.46 -14.20
N ASN A 72 -5.76 14.38 -14.49
CA ASN A 72 -6.81 14.19 -13.48
C ASN A 72 -6.65 12.86 -12.74
N GLU A 73 -6.39 11.78 -13.46
CA GLU A 73 -6.19 10.46 -12.87
C GLU A 73 -4.92 10.40 -12.01
N ALA A 74 -3.79 10.92 -12.49
CA ALA A 74 -2.56 10.98 -11.70
C ALA A 74 -2.78 11.76 -10.39
N PHE A 75 -3.45 12.91 -10.47
CA PHE A 75 -3.81 13.73 -9.30
C PHE A 75 -4.68 12.95 -8.30
N LYS A 76 -5.76 12.30 -8.76
CA LYS A 76 -6.63 11.50 -7.87
C LYS A 76 -5.84 10.35 -7.22
N HIS A 77 -5.00 9.66 -8.00
CA HIS A 77 -4.23 8.52 -7.51
C HIS A 77 -3.19 8.91 -6.47
N LEU A 78 -2.60 10.12 -6.52
CA LEU A 78 -1.73 10.62 -5.44
C LEU A 78 -2.46 10.62 -4.09
N TYR A 79 -3.69 11.14 -4.05
CA TYR A 79 -4.50 11.16 -2.82
C TYR A 79 -4.99 9.77 -2.39
N LYS A 80 -5.36 8.91 -3.34
CA LYS A 80 -5.80 7.53 -3.05
C LYS A 80 -4.67 6.66 -2.50
N VAL A 81 -3.45 6.82 -3.02
CA VAL A 81 -2.25 6.19 -2.46
C VAL A 81 -1.94 6.75 -1.08
N ASN A 82 -2.10 8.07 -0.88
CA ASN A 82 -1.95 8.67 0.44
C ASN A 82 -2.94 8.07 1.46
N ALA A 83 -4.19 7.82 1.06
CA ALA A 83 -5.18 7.11 1.88
C ALA A 83 -4.83 5.62 2.10
N LEU A 84 -4.26 4.95 1.09
CA LEU A 84 -3.78 3.58 1.21
C LEU A 84 -2.64 3.46 2.23
N ILE A 85 -1.72 4.44 2.25
CA ILE A 85 -0.63 4.54 3.23
C ILE A 85 -1.19 4.77 4.64
N LYS A 86 -2.20 5.63 4.80
CA LYS A 86 -2.89 5.87 6.09
C LYS A 86 -3.51 4.60 6.67
N GLY A 87 -4.04 3.73 5.81
CA GLY A 87 -4.67 2.48 6.21
C GLY A 87 -3.71 1.30 6.38
N ASN A 88 -2.41 1.44 6.06
CA ASN A 88 -1.49 0.31 5.92
C ASN A 88 -1.45 -0.58 7.19
N PRO A 89 -1.63 -1.92 7.10
CA PRO A 89 -1.65 -2.79 8.28
C PRO A 89 -0.28 -2.93 8.92
N MET A 90 0.75 -2.83 8.08
CA MET A 90 2.10 -3.22 8.42
C MET A 90 2.86 -2.08 9.03
N ILE A 91 2.48 -0.84 8.73
CA ILE A 91 3.16 0.37 9.16
C ILE A 91 2.14 1.28 9.83
N SER A 92 2.30 1.49 11.15
CA SER A 92 1.49 2.42 11.92
C SER A 92 1.52 3.82 11.28
N PHE A 93 0.32 4.36 11.05
CA PHE A 93 0.18 5.70 10.49
C PHE A 93 0.76 6.79 11.40
N ASP A 94 0.70 6.61 12.73
CA ASP A 94 1.32 7.56 13.67
C ASP A 94 2.83 7.63 13.47
N LYS A 95 3.47 6.48 13.23
CA LYS A 95 4.89 6.46 12.88
C LYS A 95 5.13 7.19 11.55
N ILE A 96 4.33 6.90 10.52
CA ILE A 96 4.44 7.62 9.24
C ILE A 96 4.34 9.14 9.45
N LYS A 97 3.40 9.61 10.28
CA LYS A 97 3.28 11.02 10.65
C LYS A 97 4.50 11.55 11.39
N GLU A 98 5.03 10.83 12.36
CA GLU A 98 6.24 11.22 13.09
C GLU A 98 7.47 11.32 12.18
N ALA A 99 7.65 10.38 11.25
CA ALA A 99 8.70 10.47 10.25
C ALA A 99 8.46 11.62 9.28
N ALA A 100 7.23 11.78 8.80
CA ALA A 100 6.84 12.86 7.91
C ALA A 100 7.08 14.24 8.52
N ALA A 101 6.83 14.42 9.82
CA ALA A 101 7.08 15.66 10.53
C ALA A 101 8.58 16.05 10.59
N LYS A 102 9.48 15.08 10.43
CA LYS A 102 10.94 15.30 10.38
C LYS A 102 11.43 15.56 8.95
N ILE A 103 10.59 15.33 7.95
CA ILE A 103 10.92 15.55 6.55
C ILE A 103 10.57 17.00 6.24
N SER A 104 11.56 17.80 5.92
CA SER A 104 11.28 19.03 5.18
C SER A 104 10.95 18.61 3.75
N PRO A 105 9.69 18.69 3.31
CA PRO A 105 9.42 18.64 1.87
C PRO A 105 10.27 19.74 1.23
N GLY A 106 10.72 19.52 -0.01
CA GLY A 106 11.53 20.49 -0.74
C GLY A 106 10.97 21.91 -0.63
N SER A 107 11.85 22.90 -0.62
CA SER A 107 11.46 24.30 -0.48
C SER A 107 10.72 24.83 -1.71
N THR A 108 11.01 24.27 -2.89
CA THR A 108 10.38 24.67 -4.16
C THR A 108 9.39 23.64 -4.69
N ASP A 109 8.49 24.07 -5.59
CA ASP A 109 7.56 23.18 -6.29
C ASP A 109 8.28 22.08 -7.05
N GLU A 110 9.43 22.40 -7.67
CA GLU A 110 10.27 21.45 -8.40
C GLU A 110 10.84 20.38 -7.48
N GLU A 111 11.42 20.77 -6.34
CA GLU A 111 11.99 19.84 -5.37
C GLU A 111 10.91 18.92 -4.79
N LYS A 112 9.72 19.45 -4.50
CA LYS A 112 8.57 18.65 -4.06
C LYS A 112 8.07 17.72 -5.16
N PHE A 113 7.97 18.18 -6.41
CA PHE A 113 7.57 17.34 -7.53
C PHE A 113 8.55 16.19 -7.76
N LYS A 114 9.86 16.48 -7.72
CA LYS A 114 10.91 15.46 -7.76
C LYS A 114 10.80 14.49 -6.59
N SER A 115 10.54 14.99 -5.39
CA SER A 115 10.34 14.17 -4.18
C SER A 115 9.18 13.17 -4.35
N LEU A 116 8.06 13.57 -4.95
CA LEU A 116 6.95 12.65 -5.29
C LEU A 116 7.42 11.55 -6.23
N PHE A 117 8.10 11.93 -7.32
CA PHE A 117 8.55 11.00 -8.35
C PHE A 117 9.53 9.97 -7.77
N ASP A 118 10.53 10.44 -7.01
CA ASP A 118 11.51 9.57 -6.34
C ASP A 118 10.82 8.62 -5.36
N SER A 119 9.90 9.12 -4.53
CA SER A 119 9.18 8.28 -3.55
C SER A 119 8.32 7.20 -4.21
N ILE A 120 7.58 7.51 -5.28
CA ILE A 120 6.78 6.52 -6.03
C ILE A 120 7.70 5.42 -6.56
N LYS A 121 8.79 5.82 -7.20
CA LYS A 121 9.79 4.90 -7.76
C LYS A 121 10.41 4.02 -6.68
N PHE A 122 10.83 4.59 -5.57
CA PHE A 122 11.51 3.85 -4.49
C PHE A 122 10.55 2.89 -3.76
N MET A 123 9.32 3.33 -3.51
CA MET A 123 8.28 2.43 -2.99
C MET A 123 8.07 1.24 -3.92
N TYR A 124 7.94 1.46 -5.23
CA TYR A 124 7.76 0.38 -6.19
C TYR A 124 8.90 -0.63 -6.14
N HIS A 125 10.15 -0.17 -6.28
CA HIS A 125 11.32 -1.06 -6.27
C HIS A 125 11.47 -1.87 -4.99
N ARG A 126 11.17 -1.29 -3.83
CA ARG A 126 11.24 -2.03 -2.55
C ARG A 126 10.14 -3.07 -2.44
N ILE A 127 8.92 -2.70 -2.80
CA ILE A 127 7.78 -3.62 -2.75
C ILE A 127 7.99 -4.78 -3.73
N ASP A 128 8.44 -4.48 -4.95
CA ASP A 128 8.78 -5.48 -5.97
C ASP A 128 9.95 -6.38 -5.54
N GLY A 129 11.00 -5.80 -4.94
CA GLY A 129 12.12 -6.56 -4.38
C GLY A 129 11.69 -7.52 -3.26
N MET A 130 10.81 -7.07 -2.36
CA MET A 130 10.20 -7.92 -1.32
C MET A 130 9.32 -9.01 -1.91
N HIS A 131 8.52 -8.68 -2.93
CA HIS A 131 7.69 -9.66 -3.63
C HIS A 131 8.53 -10.74 -4.31
N THR A 132 9.53 -10.34 -5.08
CA THR A 132 10.48 -11.23 -5.75
C THR A 132 11.24 -12.11 -4.74
N PHE A 133 11.61 -11.56 -3.58
CA PHE A 133 12.26 -12.34 -2.52
C PHE A 133 11.34 -13.43 -1.97
N LEU A 134 10.05 -13.11 -1.74
CA LEU A 134 9.05 -14.11 -1.33
C LEU A 134 8.83 -15.20 -2.38
N GLU A 135 8.81 -14.84 -3.67
CA GLU A 135 8.68 -15.82 -4.76
C GLU A 135 9.87 -16.78 -4.80
N LYS A 136 11.10 -16.29 -4.58
CA LYS A 136 12.31 -17.14 -4.49
C LYS A 136 12.26 -18.11 -3.31
N LEU A 137 11.61 -17.72 -2.21
CA LEU A 137 11.37 -18.59 -1.07
C LEU A 137 10.15 -19.50 -1.25
N THR A 138 9.49 -19.47 -2.43
CA THR A 138 8.26 -20.22 -2.71
C THR A 138 7.21 -19.98 -1.63
N TRP A 139 7.01 -18.70 -1.26
CA TRP A 139 6.20 -18.32 -0.10
C TRP A 139 4.82 -18.98 -0.11
N THR A 140 4.46 -19.54 1.05
CA THR A 140 3.10 -19.92 1.39
C THR A 140 2.83 -19.49 2.84
N PRO A 141 1.55 -19.34 3.26
CA PRO A 141 1.24 -19.04 4.66
C PRO A 141 1.79 -20.05 5.66
N LYS A 142 2.10 -21.27 5.20
CA LYS A 142 2.64 -22.41 5.97
C LYS A 142 4.10 -22.71 5.65
N MET A 143 4.86 -21.74 5.14
CA MET A 143 6.28 -21.93 4.86
C MET A 143 7.06 -22.37 6.09
N GLU A 144 8.15 -23.13 5.87
CA GLU A 144 9.01 -23.63 6.95
C GLU A 144 9.63 -22.49 7.76
N GLU A 145 9.88 -22.74 9.04
CA GLU A 145 10.41 -21.75 9.99
C GLU A 145 11.73 -21.12 9.53
N GLY A 146 12.61 -21.91 8.90
CA GLY A 146 13.88 -21.44 8.37
C GLY A 146 13.72 -20.40 7.26
N ASP A 147 12.78 -20.61 6.34
CA ASP A 147 12.52 -19.65 5.26
C ASP A 147 11.67 -18.48 5.74
N ARG A 148 10.77 -18.69 6.71
CA ARG A 148 10.05 -17.61 7.39
C ARG A 148 11.04 -16.62 8.02
N LYS A 149 12.04 -17.13 8.75
CA LYS A 149 13.07 -16.30 9.37
C LYS A 149 13.89 -15.52 8.33
N LYS A 150 14.21 -16.12 7.18
CA LYS A 150 14.87 -15.40 6.07
C LYS A 150 14.00 -14.26 5.54
N ALA A 151 12.70 -14.47 5.40
CA ALA A 151 11.74 -13.43 4.99
C ALA A 151 11.66 -12.30 6.03
N GLU A 152 11.57 -12.63 7.33
CA GLU A 152 11.57 -11.65 8.40
C GLU A 152 12.85 -10.80 8.41
N ASP A 153 14.01 -11.43 8.33
CA ASP A 153 15.30 -10.74 8.30
C ASP A 153 15.44 -9.84 7.07
N TYR A 154 14.96 -10.30 5.91
CA TYR A 154 14.93 -9.50 4.70
C TYR A 154 13.99 -8.29 4.85
N PHE A 155 12.77 -8.49 5.36
CA PHE A 155 11.83 -7.40 5.54
C PHE A 155 12.26 -6.40 6.61
N LYS A 156 12.83 -6.86 7.73
CA LYS A 156 13.40 -5.96 8.75
C LYS A 156 14.46 -5.03 8.16
N LYS A 157 15.24 -5.47 7.18
CA LYS A 157 16.24 -4.64 6.49
C LYS A 157 15.64 -3.67 5.47
N ASN A 158 14.44 -3.93 4.96
CA ASN A 158 13.87 -3.19 3.82
C ASN A 158 12.61 -2.38 4.17
N VAL A 159 11.95 -2.69 5.28
CA VAL A 159 10.70 -2.03 5.72
C VAL A 159 10.98 -1.02 6.83
N TYR A 160 11.88 -1.34 7.76
CA TYR A 160 12.11 -0.62 9.01
C TYR A 160 13.58 -0.43 9.35
N ASN A 161 13.91 0.54 10.21
CA ASN A 161 15.24 0.63 10.82
C ASN A 161 15.42 -0.36 12.01
N GLY A 162 15.18 -1.65 11.77
CA GLY A 162 15.63 -2.76 12.63
C GLY A 162 14.89 -3.04 13.95
N SER A 163 13.99 -2.17 14.44
CA SER A 163 13.38 -2.31 15.77
C SER A 163 11.94 -2.86 15.79
N TYR A 164 11.34 -3.17 14.65
CA TYR A 164 9.93 -3.58 14.57
C TYR A 164 9.79 -5.03 14.13
N GLU A 165 8.83 -5.71 14.75
CA GLU A 165 8.36 -7.01 14.28
C GLU A 165 7.71 -6.86 12.90
N VAL A 166 7.93 -7.85 12.04
CA VAL A 166 7.33 -7.88 10.70
C VAL A 166 6.55 -9.18 10.56
N ASP A 167 5.25 -9.07 10.33
CA ASP A 167 4.43 -10.20 9.92
C ASP A 167 4.67 -10.48 8.42
N VAL A 168 5.31 -11.61 8.13
CA VAL A 168 5.62 -12.04 6.76
C VAL A 168 4.37 -12.20 5.90
N ASN A 169 3.29 -12.74 6.45
CA ASN A 169 2.07 -13.01 5.69
C ASN A 169 1.36 -11.71 5.32
N ALA A 170 1.30 -10.79 6.28
CA ALA A 170 0.65 -9.53 6.02
C ALA A 170 1.52 -8.61 5.14
N MET A 171 2.85 -8.70 5.22
CA MET A 171 3.75 -8.06 4.25
C MET A 171 3.59 -8.64 2.84
N ALA A 172 3.44 -9.96 2.70
CA ALA A 172 3.10 -10.60 1.43
C ALA A 172 1.76 -10.07 0.88
N GLY A 173 0.77 -9.85 1.76
CA GLY A 173 -0.48 -9.19 1.44
C GLY A 173 -0.29 -7.76 0.92
N VAL A 174 0.50 -6.95 1.61
CA VAL A 174 0.85 -5.57 1.17
C VAL A 174 1.51 -5.60 -0.20
N CYS A 175 2.48 -6.49 -0.44
CA CYS A 175 3.15 -6.60 -1.73
C CYS A 175 2.16 -6.91 -2.85
N ARG A 176 1.26 -7.88 -2.64
CA ARG A 176 0.22 -8.22 -3.61
C ARG A 176 -0.76 -7.09 -3.86
N VAL A 177 -1.22 -6.41 -2.82
CA VAL A 177 -2.18 -5.30 -2.93
C VAL A 177 -1.55 -4.11 -3.66
N PHE A 178 -0.29 -3.77 -3.39
CA PHE A 178 0.38 -2.64 -4.04
C PHE A 178 0.77 -2.93 -5.50
N LEU A 179 1.16 -4.17 -5.81
CA LEU A 179 1.60 -4.57 -7.17
C LEU A 179 0.46 -5.12 -8.05
N SER A 180 -0.74 -5.34 -7.50
CA SER A 180 -1.90 -5.76 -8.29
C SER A 180 -2.20 -4.75 -9.39
N GLN A 181 -2.60 -5.22 -10.57
CA GLN A 181 -2.97 -4.37 -11.69
C GLN A 181 -4.17 -3.46 -11.40
N GLU A 182 -5.01 -3.86 -10.45
CA GLU A 182 -6.18 -3.10 -9.99
C GLU A 182 -5.82 -2.11 -8.86
N SER A 183 -4.56 -2.10 -8.41
CA SER A 183 -4.12 -1.26 -7.30
C SER A 183 -4.02 0.20 -7.70
N VAL A 184 -4.50 1.08 -6.81
CA VAL A 184 -4.30 2.52 -6.93
C VAL A 184 -2.82 2.90 -6.97
N PHE A 185 -1.96 2.15 -6.28
CA PHE A 185 -0.52 2.39 -6.33
C PHE A 185 0.08 1.99 -7.67
N TYR A 186 -0.29 0.81 -8.18
CA TYR A 186 0.19 0.34 -9.48
C TYR A 186 -0.24 1.28 -10.63
N HIS A 187 -1.48 1.78 -10.61
CA HIS A 187 -1.95 2.78 -11.56
C HIS A 187 -1.16 4.09 -11.46
N LEU A 188 -0.87 4.57 -10.24
CA LEU A 188 -0.04 5.76 -10.04
C LEU A 188 1.35 5.60 -10.67
N VAL A 189 2.00 4.45 -10.44
CA VAL A 189 3.30 4.11 -11.05
C VAL A 189 3.20 4.16 -12.57
N LYS A 190 2.16 3.57 -13.17
CA LYS A 190 1.95 3.61 -14.62
C LYS A 190 1.81 5.03 -15.17
N TYR A 191 1.05 5.91 -14.51
CA TYR A 191 0.93 7.30 -14.96
C TYR A 191 2.26 8.05 -14.92
N PHE A 192 3.07 7.80 -13.90
CA PHE A 192 4.38 8.43 -13.74
C PHE A 192 5.43 7.85 -14.71
N ASP A 193 5.37 6.56 -15.01
CA ASP A 193 6.18 5.92 -16.06
C ASP A 193 5.79 6.45 -17.46
N GLU A 194 4.50 6.53 -17.77
CA GLU A 194 4.00 7.10 -19.03
C GLU A 194 4.45 8.55 -19.19
N PHE A 195 4.32 9.36 -18.13
CA PHE A 195 4.80 10.75 -18.13
C PHE A 195 6.29 10.84 -18.43
N ALA A 196 7.12 10.07 -17.73
CA ALA A 196 8.55 10.16 -17.90
C ALA A 196 9.03 9.60 -19.24
N ASN A 197 8.34 8.60 -19.79
CA ASN A 197 8.54 8.18 -21.17
C ASN A 197 8.13 9.26 -22.16
N SER A 198 6.99 9.91 -21.98
CA SER A 198 6.58 11.01 -22.84
C SER A 198 7.56 12.19 -22.80
N LYS A 199 8.13 12.54 -21.63
CA LYS A 199 9.18 13.57 -21.53
C LYS A 199 10.35 13.31 -22.48
N ILE A 200 10.78 12.06 -22.61
CA ILE A 200 11.86 11.65 -23.53
C ILE A 200 11.43 11.89 -24.98
N HIS A 201 10.20 11.49 -25.34
CA HIS A 201 9.68 11.64 -26.72
C HIS A 201 9.41 13.10 -27.11
N THR A 202 9.02 13.94 -26.15
CA THR A 202 8.68 15.35 -26.39
C THR A 202 9.84 16.30 -26.13
N ASN A 203 11.05 15.80 -25.81
CA ASN A 203 12.24 16.58 -25.45
C ASN A 203 11.99 17.61 -24.34
N VAL A 204 11.12 17.30 -23.38
CA VAL A 204 10.94 18.13 -22.19
C VAL A 204 11.97 17.68 -21.19
N GLU A 205 13.05 18.45 -21.03
CA GLU A 205 14.13 18.09 -20.11
C GLU A 205 13.83 18.60 -18.69
N ASN A 206 13.39 19.85 -18.58
CA ASN A 206 13.29 20.58 -17.32
C ASN A 206 11.90 20.52 -16.69
N PHE A 207 11.84 20.88 -15.40
CA PHE A 207 10.59 21.16 -14.70
C PHE A 207 9.86 22.35 -15.34
N VAL A 208 8.53 22.26 -15.41
CA VAL A 208 7.68 23.34 -15.91
C VAL A 208 6.91 23.96 -14.74
N SER A 209 7.18 25.24 -14.49
CA SER A 209 6.50 25.98 -13.43
C SER A 209 4.99 26.08 -13.68
N PRO A 210 4.16 25.84 -12.66
CA PRO A 210 2.72 25.95 -12.79
C PRO A 210 2.27 27.40 -12.95
N GLN A 211 1.15 27.60 -13.64
CA GLN A 211 0.42 28.87 -13.62
C GLN A 211 -0.44 28.94 -12.34
N ASP A 212 -0.50 30.11 -11.71
CA ASP A 212 -1.15 30.28 -10.40
C ASP A 212 -2.69 30.24 -10.46
N ASP A 213 -3.29 30.42 -11.63
CA ASP A 213 -4.74 30.42 -11.85
C ASP A 213 -5.32 29.02 -12.15
N VAL A 214 -4.46 28.02 -12.37
CA VAL A 214 -4.87 26.63 -12.61
C VAL A 214 -5.43 26.03 -11.32
N LYS A 215 -6.70 25.62 -11.37
CA LYS A 215 -7.42 24.99 -10.26
C LYS A 215 -7.83 23.59 -10.63
N VAL A 216 -8.01 22.75 -9.60
CA VAL A 216 -8.59 21.41 -9.80
C VAL A 216 -10.02 21.58 -10.31
N PRO A 217 -10.42 20.91 -11.39
CA PRO A 217 -11.82 20.89 -11.82
C PRO A 217 -12.73 20.38 -10.69
N ALA A 218 -13.91 21.00 -10.53
CA ALA A 218 -14.85 20.64 -9.47
C ALA A 218 -15.29 19.18 -9.56
N GLU A 219 -15.50 18.68 -10.78
CA GLU A 219 -15.87 17.28 -11.06
C GLU A 219 -14.79 16.30 -10.58
N VAL A 220 -13.52 16.63 -10.77
CA VAL A 220 -12.38 15.81 -10.32
C VAL A 220 -12.31 15.78 -8.79
N THR A 221 -12.58 16.91 -8.14
CA THR A 221 -12.60 17.00 -6.67
C THR A 221 -13.75 16.18 -6.09
N ALA A 222 -14.95 16.33 -6.64
CA ALA A 222 -16.13 15.58 -6.19
C ALA A 222 -15.96 14.06 -6.42
N ALA A 223 -15.40 13.67 -7.57
CA ALA A 223 -15.08 12.27 -7.85
C ALA A 223 -14.05 11.71 -6.84
N LEU A 224 -12.99 12.46 -6.56
CA LEU A 224 -11.98 12.06 -5.58
C LEU A 224 -12.59 11.85 -4.18
N GLU A 225 -13.41 12.78 -3.72
CA GLU A 225 -14.05 12.67 -2.39
C GLU A 225 -14.96 11.45 -2.29
N LYS A 226 -15.75 11.18 -3.34
CA LYS A 226 -16.58 9.97 -3.44
C LYS A 226 -15.75 8.69 -3.44
N GLU A 227 -14.67 8.65 -4.23
CA GLU A 227 -13.79 7.49 -4.31
C GLU A 227 -13.05 7.22 -2.99
N LEU A 228 -12.61 8.28 -2.28
CA LEU A 228 -11.96 8.15 -0.98
C LEU A 228 -12.91 7.63 0.11
N ALA A 229 -14.18 8.07 0.10
CA ALA A 229 -15.20 7.54 1.01
C ALA A 229 -15.45 6.04 0.77
N ALA A 230 -15.61 5.63 -0.50
CA ALA A 230 -15.81 4.22 -0.85
C ALA A 230 -14.59 3.34 -0.48
N GLN A 231 -13.37 3.88 -0.60
CA GLN A 231 -12.14 3.18 -0.21
C GLN A 231 -12.06 2.92 1.30
N GLN A 232 -12.58 3.83 2.13
CA GLN A 232 -12.67 3.64 3.58
C GLN A 232 -13.69 2.56 3.96
N GLU A 233 -14.85 2.54 3.29
CA GLU A 233 -15.92 1.55 3.55
C GLU A 233 -15.55 0.14 3.10
N SER A 234 -14.77 -0.01 2.03
CA SER A 234 -14.44 -1.31 1.44
C SER A 234 -13.40 -2.12 2.23
N GLY A 235 -12.81 -1.55 3.31
CA GLY A 235 -11.91 -2.28 4.19
C GLY A 235 -10.72 -2.95 3.50
N VAL A 236 -10.27 -2.41 2.34
CA VAL A 236 -9.24 -3.00 1.45
C VAL A 236 -7.89 -3.20 2.17
N VAL A 237 -7.78 -2.70 3.40
CA VAL A 237 -6.62 -2.88 4.24
C VAL A 237 -7.07 -3.38 5.62
N PRO A 238 -6.79 -4.64 6.01
CA PRO A 238 -7.08 -5.09 7.36
C PRO A 238 -6.26 -4.22 8.33
N ALA A 239 -6.92 -3.57 9.28
CA ALA A 239 -6.22 -2.80 10.32
C ALA A 239 -5.27 -3.73 11.11
N PRO A 240 -4.11 -3.25 11.58
CA PRO A 240 -3.28 -4.04 12.48
C PRO A 240 -4.09 -4.31 13.76
N LYS A 241 -4.21 -5.58 14.14
CA LYS A 241 -4.51 -5.90 15.54
C LYS A 241 -3.27 -5.49 16.33
N GLU A 242 -3.41 -4.50 17.20
CA GLU A 242 -2.38 -4.22 18.20
C GLU A 242 -2.09 -5.50 19.00
N PRO A 243 -0.81 -5.86 19.25
CA PRO A 243 -0.50 -6.96 20.14
C PRO A 243 -0.83 -6.52 21.58
N GLY A 244 -1.96 -6.97 22.11
CA GLY A 244 -2.29 -6.74 23.52
C GLY A 244 -3.77 -6.86 23.91
N ALA A 245 -4.71 -6.78 22.98
CA ALA A 245 -6.12 -6.99 23.31
C ALA A 245 -6.48 -8.49 23.21
N THR A 246 -6.43 -9.20 24.32
CA THR A 246 -7.10 -10.49 24.47
C THR A 246 -8.59 -10.29 24.20
N SER A 247 -9.09 -10.91 23.13
CA SER A 247 -10.50 -11.20 22.97
C SER A 247 -10.61 -12.67 22.60
N GLU A 248 -10.73 -13.49 23.65
CA GLU A 248 -11.37 -14.80 23.53
C GLU A 248 -12.79 -14.58 23.02
N SER A 249 -13.07 -15.00 21.79
CA SER A 249 -14.38 -15.58 21.46
C SER A 249 -14.33 -16.24 20.07
N LEU A 250 -14.41 -17.56 20.08
CA LEU A 250 -15.02 -18.37 19.03
C LEU A 250 -15.62 -19.60 19.77
N PRO A 251 -16.67 -20.29 19.26
CA PRO A 251 -17.47 -20.00 18.07
C PRO A 251 -18.99 -20.13 18.32
N GLN A 252 -19.83 -19.55 17.44
CA GLN A 252 -21.16 -20.10 17.21
C GLN A 252 -21.38 -20.28 15.72
N GLY A 253 -21.25 -21.54 15.28
CA GLY A 253 -21.78 -22.02 14.03
C GLY A 253 -23.30 -22.17 14.14
N GLY A 254 -24.01 -21.73 13.10
CA GLY A 254 -25.44 -21.96 12.92
C GLY A 254 -25.69 -22.61 11.58
N ALA A 255 -25.56 -23.94 11.53
CA ALA A 255 -26.22 -24.76 10.53
C ALA A 255 -27.50 -25.30 11.20
N GLY A 256 -28.66 -24.85 10.73
CA GLY A 256 -29.93 -25.33 11.23
C GLY A 256 -30.23 -26.74 10.75
N VAL A 257 -30.69 -27.60 11.65
CA VAL A 257 -31.68 -28.66 11.39
C VAL A 257 -32.45 -28.89 12.71
N GLN A 258 -33.75 -29.10 12.55
CA GLN A 258 -34.82 -29.22 13.55
C GLN A 258 -34.61 -30.33 14.59
N GLU A 259 -35.11 -30.10 15.80
CA GLU A 259 -35.44 -31.15 16.78
C GLU A 259 -36.91 -30.98 17.22
N PRO A 260 -37.73 -32.05 17.32
CA PRO A 260 -39.09 -31.99 17.84
C PRO A 260 -39.19 -32.40 19.33
N ARG A 261 -39.80 -31.50 20.10
CA ARG A 261 -40.76 -31.66 21.24
C ARG A 261 -40.49 -32.60 22.44
N GLU A 262 -40.52 -31.93 23.62
CA GLU A 262 -41.28 -32.21 24.87
C GLU A 262 -41.33 -33.63 25.49
N SER A 263 -40.95 -33.74 26.77
CA SER A 263 -41.90 -33.77 27.92
C SER A 263 -41.29 -34.44 29.17
N GLY A 264 -41.58 -33.89 30.36
CA GLY A 264 -41.62 -34.66 31.63
C GLY A 264 -40.71 -34.19 32.79
N ALA A 265 -41.27 -33.38 33.70
CA ALA A 265 -40.83 -33.26 35.11
C ALA A 265 -41.53 -34.37 35.97
N PRO A 266 -41.49 -34.41 37.33
CA PRO A 266 -40.66 -33.72 38.35
C PRO A 266 -40.17 -34.66 39.50
N THR A 267 -39.29 -34.21 40.42
CA THR A 267 -39.40 -34.45 41.91
C THR A 267 -38.29 -33.76 42.74
N SER A 268 -38.70 -32.69 43.43
CA SER A 268 -38.51 -32.27 44.85
C SER A 268 -37.14 -32.11 45.58
N PRO A 269 -37.07 -31.17 46.58
CA PRO A 269 -35.87 -30.56 47.23
C PRO A 269 -35.65 -31.13 48.67
N PRO A 270 -34.89 -30.58 49.68
CA PRO A 270 -34.30 -29.23 49.93
C PRO A 270 -32.85 -29.22 50.49
N ALA A 271 -32.19 -28.07 50.71
CA ALA A 271 -32.04 -27.46 52.05
C ALA A 271 -31.39 -26.06 52.00
N GLU A 272 -31.77 -25.23 52.97
CA GLU A 272 -31.53 -23.80 53.14
C GLU A 272 -30.12 -23.40 53.61
N LYS A 273 -29.74 -22.16 53.23
CA LYS A 273 -28.91 -21.09 53.89
C LYS A 273 -28.37 -21.35 55.32
N PRO A 274 -27.27 -20.68 55.79
CA PRO A 274 -27.05 -19.22 55.60
C PRO A 274 -25.60 -18.68 55.53
N LEU A 275 -25.47 -17.43 55.05
CA LEU A 275 -24.37 -16.50 55.34
C LEU A 275 -24.42 -16.04 56.81
N PRO A 276 -23.25 -15.78 57.43
CA PRO A 276 -23.05 -14.49 58.10
C PRO A 276 -21.64 -13.91 57.86
N GLN A 277 -21.57 -12.64 57.43
CA GLN A 277 -21.15 -11.45 58.21
C GLN A 277 -19.65 -11.30 58.53
N SER A 278 -19.09 -10.19 58.04
CA SER A 278 -17.91 -9.53 58.58
C SER A 278 -18.12 -9.06 60.02
N PRO A 279 -17.01 -8.85 60.76
CA PRO A 279 -16.84 -7.59 61.47
C PRO A 279 -15.44 -6.96 61.28
N GLN A 280 -15.43 -5.62 61.30
CA GLN A 280 -14.30 -4.74 61.61
C GLN A 280 -13.75 -5.08 63.04
N THR A 281 -12.57 -4.72 63.54
CA THR A 281 -11.80 -3.46 63.49
C THR A 281 -10.51 -3.63 64.32
N GLN A 282 -9.56 -2.69 64.16
CA GLN A 282 -8.53 -2.21 65.13
C GLN A 282 -7.36 -3.16 65.48
N GLY A 283 -6.11 -2.72 65.59
CA GLY A 283 -5.51 -1.39 65.47
C GLY A 283 -4.03 -1.47 65.87
N ALA A 284 -3.22 -0.53 65.36
CA ALA A 284 -2.00 0.01 65.95
C ALA A 284 -1.64 1.29 65.18
#